data_AF-A0A7J2ZHK9-F1
#
_entry.id   AF-A0A7J2ZHK9-F1
#
_cell.length_a   1.000
_cell.length_b   1.000
_cell.length_c   1.000
_cell.angle_alpha   90.00
_cell.angle_beta   90.00
_cell.angle_gamma   90.00
#
_symmetry.space_group_name_H-M   'P 1'
#
loop_
_entity.id
_entity.type
_entity.pdbx_description
1 polymer ?
#
loop_
_entity_poly.entity_id
_entity_poly.type
_entity_poly.pdbx_seq_one_letter_code
_entity_poly.pdbx_strand_id
1 'polypeptide(L)' 'MSCGKGGRGVALVRIRCRQAEGKIQAPPNKSYTHRGIIIASLAEGMSTIYNPLLSMDTAASIEG' A
#
# COMPACT_ATOMS: atom_id res chain seq x y z
N MET A 1 -29.09 -15.02 15.99
CA MET A 1 -27.71 -15.52 16.16
C MET A 1 -26.79 -14.31 16.20
N SER A 2 -26.25 -13.98 17.37
CA SER A 2 -25.46 -12.78 17.64
C SER A 2 -23.98 -13.09 17.41
N CYS A 3 -23.30 -12.35 16.54
CA CYS A 3 -21.84 -12.37 16.45
C CYS A 3 -21.30 -11.03 16.97
N GLY A 4 -20.71 -11.08 18.15
CA GLY A 4 -20.24 -9.93 18.91
C GLY A 4 -18.84 -9.45 18.51
N LYS A 5 -18.71 -8.11 18.54
CA LYS A 5 -17.54 -7.32 18.94
C LYS A 5 -16.15 -7.79 18.46
N GLY A 6 -15.77 -7.38 17.25
CA GLY A 6 -14.37 -7.26 16.83
C GLY A 6 -13.76 -5.93 17.28
N GLY A 7 -13.40 -5.81 18.56
CA GLY A 7 -12.58 -4.70 19.02
C GLY A 7 -11.19 -4.79 18.39
N ARG A 8 -10.85 -3.85 17.50
CA ARG A 8 -9.49 -3.75 16.92
C ARG A 8 -8.49 -3.47 18.04
N GLY A 9 -7.82 -4.51 18.54
CA GLY A 9 -6.72 -4.37 19.48
C GLY A 9 -5.56 -3.64 18.80
N VAL A 10 -5.15 -2.51 19.36
CA VAL A 10 -3.95 -1.79 18.91
C VAL A 10 -2.79 -2.24 19.78
N ALA A 11 -1.79 -2.88 19.18
CA ALA A 11 -0.55 -3.22 19.86
C ALA A 11 0.45 -2.08 19.70
N LEU A 12 0.88 -1.48 20.81
CA LEU A 12 1.96 -0.50 20.84
C LEU A 12 3.30 -1.24 20.89
N VAL A 13 4.08 -1.19 19.82
CA VAL A 13 5.43 -1.74 19.79
C VAL A 13 6.44 -0.62 20.04
N ARG A 14 7.29 -0.78 21.07
CA ARG A 14 8.32 0.18 21.42
C ARG A 14 9.69 -0.33 20.97
N ILE A 15 10.28 0.34 19.98
CA ILE A 15 11.57 -0.02 19.41
C ILE A 15 12.69 0.78 20.09
N ARG A 16 13.81 0.13 20.43
CA ARG A 16 15.02 0.81 20.90
C ARG A 16 15.97 1.00 19.72
N CYS A 17 16.21 2.25 19.32
CA CYS A 17 17.13 2.55 18.23
C CYS A 17 18.60 2.40 18.68
N ARG A 18 19.42 1.81 17.82
CA ARG A 18 20.89 1.89 17.85
C ARG A 18 21.34 2.66 16.58
N GLN A 19 22.61 3.04 16.50
CA GLN A 19 23.16 3.60 15.26
C GLN A 19 22.94 2.59 14.12
N ALA A 20 22.20 3.03 13.11
CA ALA A 20 21.91 2.28 11.90
C ALA A 20 22.36 3.14 10.72
N GLU A 21 23.32 2.63 9.96
CA GLU A 21 23.83 3.28 8.75
C GLU A 21 23.53 2.38 7.56
N GLY A 22 23.01 2.97 6.50
CA GLY A 22 22.61 2.24 5.30
C GLY A 22 21.74 3.09 4.40
N LYS A 23 21.62 2.67 3.13
CA LYS A 23 20.75 3.32 2.15
C LYS A 23 19.58 2.39 1.86
N ILE A 24 18.38 2.81 2.23
CA ILE A 24 17.14 2.12 1.87
C ILE A 24 16.42 2.90 0.79
N GLN A 25 15.81 2.19 -0.16
CA GLN A 25 14.87 2.80 -1.07
C GLN A 25 13.50 2.76 -0.40
N ALA A 26 12.90 3.93 -0.21
CA ALA A 26 11.55 3.99 0.32
C ALA A 26 10.60 3.23 -0.62
N PRO A 27 9.71 2.38 -0.10
CA PRO A 27 8.72 1.75 -0.95
C PRO A 27 7.84 2.82 -1.60
N PRO A 28 7.39 2.60 -2.84
CA PRO A 28 6.40 3.47 -3.47
C PRO A 28 5.18 3.62 -2.56
N ASN A 29 4.59 4.81 -2.50
CA ASN A 29 3.49 5.05 -1.56
C ASN A 29 2.16 4.53 -2.15
N LYS A 30 1.28 4.05 -1.26
CA LYS A 30 -0.04 3.49 -1.61
C LYS A 30 -0.88 4.45 -2.45
N SER A 31 -0.98 5.72 -2.03
CA SER A 31 -1.84 6.72 -2.67
C SER A 31 -1.44 7.03 -4.11
N TYR A 32 -0.15 7.05 -4.44
CA TYR A 32 0.35 7.29 -5.80
C TYR A 32 0.12 6.08 -6.69
N THR A 33 0.27 4.86 -6.17
CA THR A 33 -0.03 3.66 -6.95
C THR A 33 -1.51 3.58 -7.31
N HIS A 34 -2.43 3.85 -6.38
CA HIS A 34 -3.87 3.93 -6.70
C HIS A 34 -4.19 4.99 -7.74
N ARG A 35 -3.65 6.20 -7.59
CA ARG A 35 -3.87 7.29 -8.56
C ARG A 35 -3.36 6.90 -9.94
N GLY A 36 -2.19 6.27 -10.02
CA GLY A 36 -1.62 5.78 -11.27
C GLY A 36 -2.52 4.75 -11.95
N ILE A 37 -3.06 3.80 -11.19
CA ILE A 37 -3.99 2.78 -11.69
C ILE A 37 -5.27 3.45 -12.23
N ILE A 38 -5.88 4.35 -11.46
CA ILE A 38 -7.11 5.05 -11.89
C ILE A 38 -6.89 5.85 -13.19
N ILE A 39 -5.78 6.59 -13.27
CA ILE A 39 -5.45 7.37 -14.47
C ILE A 39 -5.22 6.43 -15.66
N ALA A 40 -4.52 5.31 -15.45
CA ALA A 40 -4.28 4.31 -16.49
C ALA A 40 -5.58 3.66 -16.99
N SER A 41 -6.55 3.42 -16.11
CA SER A 41 -7.87 2.88 -16.48
C SER A 41 -8.74 3.87 -17.26
N LEU A 42 -8.50 5.18 -17.12
CA LEU A 42 -9.23 6.24 -17.83
C LEU A 42 -8.53 6.69 -19.11
N ALA A 43 -7.24 6.42 -19.25
CA ALA A 43 -6.47 6.77 -20.44
C ALA A 43 -6.81 5.84 -21.60
N GLU A 44 -6.97 6.40 -22.80
CA GLU A 44 -7.09 5.61 -24.02
C GLU A 44 -5.73 5.01 -24.39
N GLY A 45 -5.72 3.72 -24.75
CA GLY A 45 -4.50 3.01 -25.16
C GLY A 45 -3.78 2.28 -24.02
N MET A 46 -2.47 2.11 -24.15
CA MET A 46 -1.67 1.32 -23.21
C MET A 46 -0.90 2.22 -22.24
N SER A 47 -1.13 2.03 -20.95
CA SER A 47 -0.43 2.75 -19.88
C SER A 47 0.54 1.82 -19.14
N THR A 48 1.78 2.28 -18.91
CA THR A 48 2.80 1.53 -18.17
C THR A 48 3.13 2.23 -16.85
N ILE A 49 2.93 1.54 -15.72
CA ILE A 49 3.22 2.06 -14.38
C ILE A 49 4.52 1.43 -13.87
N TYR A 50 5.53 2.26 -13.58
CA TYR A 50 6.83 1.81 -13.08
C TYR A 50 6.88 1.82 -11.56
N ASN A 51 7.50 0.78 -10.97
CA ASN A 51 7.67 0.62 -9.52
C ASN A 51 6.37 0.84 -8.71
N PRO A 52 5.24 0.18 -9.06
CA PRO A 52 4.02 0.28 -8.25
C PRO A 52 4.25 -0.37 -6.88
N LEU A 53 3.56 0.13 -5.85
CA LEU A 53 3.48 -0.58 -4.58
C LEU A 53 2.66 -1.84 -4.78
N LEU A 54 3.26 -3.00 -4.53
CA LEU A 54 2.57 -4.29 -4.52
C LEU A 54 2.07 -4.57 -3.10
N SER A 55 0.76 -4.40 -2.89
CA SER A 55 0.05 -4.55 -1.62
C SER A 55 -1.33 -5.16 -1.91
N MET A 56 -1.96 -5.78 -0.90
CA MET A 56 -3.36 -6.20 -0.99
C MET A 56 -4.28 -5.07 -1.45
N ASP A 57 -4.04 -3.85 -0.96
CA ASP A 57 -4.86 -2.70 -1.32
C ASP A 57 -4.71 -2.30 -2.79
N THR A 58 -3.46 -2.30 -3.30
CA THR A 58 -3.18 -1.88 -4.67
C THR A 58 -3.52 -2.97 -5.67
N ALA A 59 -3.39 -4.24 -5.29
CA ALA A 59 -3.87 -5.38 -6.07
C ALA A 59 -5.39 -5.30 -6.27
N ALA A 60 -6.16 -5.02 -5.22
CA ALA A 60 -7.62 -4.85 -5.33
C ALA A 60 -8.03 -3.72 -6.30
N SER A 61 -7.18 -2.70 -6.49
CA SER A 61 -7.45 -1.65 -7.49
C SER A 61 -7.09 -2.03 -8.92
N ILE A 62 -6.19 -3.02 -9.11
CA ILE A 62 -5.89 -3.59 -10.42
C ILE A 62 -6.95 -4.62 -10.81
N GLU A 63 -7.42 -5.40 -9.84
CA GLU A 63 -8.30 -6.55 -10.07
C GLU A 63 -9.75 -6.18 -10.39
N GLY A 64 -10.19 -4.98 -9.99
CA GLY A 64 -11.45 -4.35 -10.46
C GLY A 64 -12.72 -5.09 -10.05
#